data_AF-A0A317HL77-F1
#
_entry.id   AF-A0A317HL77-F1
#
_cell.length_a   1.000
_cell.length_b   1.000
_cell.length_c   1.000
_cell.angle_alpha   90.00
_cell.angle_beta   90.00
_cell.angle_gamma   90.00
#
_symmetry.space_group_name_H-M   'P 1'
#
loop_
_entity.id
_entity.type
_entity.pdbx_description
1 polymer ?
#
loop_
_entity_poly.entity_id
_entity_poly.type
_entity_poly.pdbx_seq_one_letter_code
_entity_poly.pdbx_strand_id
1 'polypeptide(L)'
;MPFRGRHLTVEVLLLAVALASGSLSAQRSRLPNRPDSLKFVVMGDNGTGDRPQYELAKQMVQVHETFRFDLVIMLGDNMYGSQKPEDYVKKFEQPYAPLLAAGVKFQASLGNHDRPDQVNYKPYNMNGQRYYTYARNNVRFLALDSTLMDQRQIGWIDTTLRDSRDEWKICYFHHPLYS
;
A
#
# COMPACT_ATOMS: atom_id res chain seq x y z
N MET A 1 74.48 -1.03 17.91
CA MET A 1 74.29 -1.54 19.29
C MET A 1 74.78 -0.47 20.25
N PRO A 2 74.17 -0.14 21.41
CA PRO A 2 73.35 -1.00 22.28
C PRO A 2 72.07 -0.37 22.89
N PHE A 3 71.33 -1.23 23.60
CA PHE A 3 70.34 -1.06 24.68
C PHE A 3 69.80 0.32 25.10
N ARG A 4 68.46 0.39 25.26
CA ARG A 4 67.83 1.13 26.36
C ARG A 4 66.49 0.48 26.74
N GLY A 5 66.42 -0.02 27.96
CA GLY A 5 65.15 -0.19 28.68
C GLY A 5 64.90 1.00 29.59
N ARG A 6 63.63 1.28 29.91
CA ARG A 6 63.13 1.62 31.26
C ARG A 6 61.63 1.98 31.26
N HIS A 7 60.92 1.22 32.08
CA HIS A 7 59.78 1.51 32.96
C HIS A 7 58.83 2.70 32.75
N LEU A 8 57.55 2.32 32.68
CA LEU A 8 56.33 2.82 33.34
C LEU A 8 56.19 4.31 33.66
N THR A 9 55.14 4.89 33.09
CA THR A 9 54.25 5.84 33.77
C THR A 9 52.80 5.40 33.56
N VAL A 10 52.09 5.31 34.69
CA VAL A 10 50.64 5.09 34.77
C VAL A 10 49.97 6.44 34.49
N GLU A 11 49.23 6.56 33.40
CA GLU A 11 48.31 7.67 33.20
C GLU A 11 46.88 7.17 33.39
N VAL A 12 46.25 7.70 34.44
CA VAL A 12 44.84 7.54 34.76
C VAL A 12 44.04 8.24 33.66
N LEU A 13 43.48 7.46 32.73
CA LEU A 13 42.54 7.99 31.75
C LEU A 13 41.15 8.06 32.39
N LEU A 14 40.78 9.26 32.83
CA LEU A 14 39.41 9.61 33.20
C LEU A 14 38.49 9.38 31.97
N LEU A 15 37.67 8.34 32.05
CA LEU A 15 36.62 8.06 31.07
C LEU A 15 35.49 9.07 31.27
N ALA A 16 35.55 10.20 30.55
CA ALA A 16 34.39 11.07 30.38
C ALA A 16 33.39 10.34 29.48
N VAL A 17 32.44 9.62 30.07
CA VAL A 17 31.25 9.14 29.36
C VAL A 17 30.39 10.36 29.05
N ALA A 18 30.63 10.99 27.90
CA ALA A 18 29.66 11.85 27.29
C ALA A 18 28.49 10.96 26.84
N LEU A 19 27.45 10.88 27.68
CA LEU A 19 26.13 10.44 27.25
C LEU A 19 25.63 11.45 26.21
N ALA A 20 26.07 11.29 24.97
CA ALA A 20 25.41 11.87 23.84
C ALA A 20 24.05 11.17 23.74
N SER A 21 23.06 11.74 24.42
CA SER A 21 21.65 11.50 24.18
C SER A 21 21.34 12.00 22.78
N GLY A 22 21.83 11.27 21.78
CA GLY A 22 21.42 11.43 20.40
C GLY A 22 19.96 11.05 20.36
N SER A 23 19.09 12.06 20.46
CA SER A 23 17.73 11.94 19.98
C SER A 23 17.85 11.48 18.54
N LEU A 24 17.66 10.18 18.31
CA LEU A 24 17.18 9.67 17.03
C LEU A 24 15.81 10.33 16.85
N SER A 25 15.83 11.58 16.40
CA SER A 25 14.69 12.15 15.70
C SER A 25 14.51 11.18 14.54
N ALA A 26 13.54 10.27 14.67
CA ALA A 26 13.01 9.57 13.53
C ALA A 26 12.71 10.67 12.54
N GLN A 27 13.57 10.81 11.53
CA GLN A 27 13.43 11.83 10.52
C GLN A 27 12.13 11.46 9.86
N ARG A 28 11.05 12.13 10.29
CA ARG A 28 9.74 12.03 9.67
C ARG A 28 9.98 12.62 8.30
N SER A 29 10.41 11.78 7.37
CA SER A 29 10.49 12.11 5.96
C SER A 29 9.08 12.57 5.63
N ARG A 30 8.92 13.89 5.49
CA ARG A 30 7.64 14.45 5.11
C ARG A 30 7.52 14.08 3.65
N LEU A 31 6.69 13.08 3.36
CA LEU A 31 6.28 12.77 1.99
C LEU A 31 5.94 14.10 1.30
N PRO A 32 6.33 14.30 0.04
CA PRO A 32 5.94 15.49 -0.72
C PRO A 32 4.42 15.64 -0.70
N ASN A 33 3.92 16.54 0.15
CA ASN A 33 2.50 16.69 0.44
C ASN A 33 1.95 17.97 -0.20
N ARG A 34 2.29 18.18 -1.47
CA ARG A 34 1.81 19.35 -2.20
C ARG A 34 0.29 19.23 -2.42
N PRO A 35 -0.47 20.34 -2.45
CA PRO A 35 -1.92 20.27 -2.68
C PRO A 35 -2.29 19.70 -4.07
N ASP A 36 -1.41 19.87 -5.05
CA ASP A 36 -1.58 19.45 -6.45
C ASP A 36 -1.10 18.02 -6.73
N SER A 37 -0.52 17.31 -5.76
CA SER A 37 -0.05 15.94 -5.98
C SER A 37 -1.17 14.91 -5.85
N LEU A 38 -1.15 13.90 -6.73
CA LEU A 38 -1.94 12.70 -6.57
C LEU A 38 -1.40 11.87 -5.40
N LYS A 39 -2.28 11.49 -4.48
CA LYS A 39 -1.94 10.74 -3.27
C LYS A 39 -2.92 9.58 -3.16
N PHE A 40 -2.37 8.38 -3.01
CA PHE A 40 -3.16 7.17 -2.87
C PHE A 40 -2.42 6.15 -2.02
N VAL A 41 -3.16 5.22 -1.45
CA VAL A 41 -2.61 4.06 -0.72
C VAL A 41 -2.65 2.85 -1.65
N VAL A 42 -1.64 1.98 -1.49
CA VAL A 42 -1.59 0.66 -2.11
C VAL A 42 -1.71 -0.36 -0.97
N MET A 43 -2.62 -1.31 -1.09
CA MET A 43 -2.80 -2.39 -0.12
C MET A 43 -3.18 -3.69 -0.83
N GLY A 44 -2.85 -4.83 -0.25
CA GLY A 44 -3.26 -6.16 -0.73
C GLY A 44 -3.42 -7.09 0.46
N ASP A 45 -3.97 -8.28 0.21
CA ASP A 45 -4.06 -9.35 1.21
C ASP A 45 -4.84 -8.89 2.45
N ASN A 46 -5.89 -8.11 2.23
CA ASN A 46 -6.61 -7.35 3.25
C ASN A 46 -8.03 -7.91 3.49
N GLY A 47 -8.15 -9.13 4.00
CA GLY A 47 -9.47 -9.78 4.03
C GLY A 47 -9.73 -10.72 5.19
N THR A 48 -8.98 -10.63 6.28
CA THR A 48 -9.12 -11.58 7.40
C THR A 48 -10.21 -11.18 8.39
N GLY A 49 -10.40 -9.87 8.60
CA GLY A 49 -11.25 -9.33 9.65
C GLY A 49 -10.65 -9.47 11.05
N ASP A 50 -9.36 -9.77 11.13
CA ASP A 50 -8.64 -9.96 12.38
C ASP A 50 -8.04 -8.64 12.89
N ARG A 51 -7.64 -8.64 14.16
CA ARG A 51 -7.06 -7.47 14.83
C ARG A 51 -5.98 -6.74 14.02
N PRO A 52 -5.00 -7.41 13.36
CA PRO A 52 -3.98 -6.70 12.58
C PRO A 52 -4.57 -5.82 11.47
N GLN A 53 -5.65 -6.27 10.81
CA GLN A 53 -6.30 -5.49 9.75
C GLN A 53 -6.93 -4.20 10.31
N TYR A 54 -7.58 -4.27 11.46
CA TYR A 54 -8.16 -3.10 12.12
C TYR A 54 -7.08 -2.12 12.60
N GLU A 55 -5.95 -2.62 13.11
CA GLU A 55 -4.83 -1.76 13.49
C GLU A 55 -4.18 -1.07 12.29
N LEU A 56 -4.06 -1.77 11.15
CA LEU A 56 -3.64 -1.15 9.89
C LEU A 56 -4.62 -0.06 9.45
N ALA A 57 -5.93 -0.32 9.51
CA ALA A 57 -6.93 0.66 9.13
C ALA A 57 -6.88 1.92 10.01
N LYS A 58 -6.65 1.79 11.33
CA LYS A 58 -6.42 2.93 12.22
C LYS A 58 -5.21 3.76 11.81
N GLN A 59 -4.10 3.11 11.41
CA GLN A 59 -2.92 3.82 10.91
C GLN A 59 -3.22 4.56 9.60
N MET A 60 -3.97 3.95 8.69
CA MET A 60 -4.41 4.61 7.45
C MET A 60 -5.23 5.88 7.74
N VAL A 61 -6.11 5.85 8.74
CA VAL A 61 -6.88 7.03 9.19
C VAL A 61 -5.96 8.11 9.75
N GLN A 62 -5.00 7.77 10.61
CA GLN A 62 -4.04 8.73 11.17
C GLN A 62 -3.17 9.37 10.07
N VAL A 63 -2.76 8.58 9.08
CA VAL A 63 -2.03 9.12 7.92
C VAL A 63 -2.92 10.06 7.12
N HIS A 64 -4.19 9.69 6.88
CA HIS A 64 -5.14 10.51 6.13
C HIS A 64 -5.37 11.91 6.72
N GLU A 65 -5.21 12.09 8.04
CA GLU A 65 -5.32 13.40 8.71
C GLU A 65 -4.22 14.39 8.29
N THR A 66 -3.02 13.89 7.99
CA THR A 66 -1.85 14.73 7.65
C THR A 66 -1.46 14.65 6.18
N PHE A 67 -1.81 13.54 5.52
CA PHE A 67 -1.53 13.24 4.13
C PHE A 67 -2.83 12.78 3.48
N ARG A 68 -3.71 13.74 3.16
CA ARG A 68 -5.05 13.45 2.62
C ARG A 68 -4.94 12.76 1.26
N PHE A 69 -5.51 11.57 1.16
CA PHE A 69 -5.66 10.78 -0.07
C PHE A 69 -7.12 10.48 -0.31
N ASP A 70 -7.55 10.36 -1.56
CA ASP A 70 -8.94 10.05 -1.93
C ASP A 70 -9.09 8.71 -2.66
N LEU A 71 -7.98 7.97 -2.78
CA LEU A 71 -7.87 6.69 -3.47
C LEU A 71 -7.07 5.69 -2.65
N VAL A 72 -7.57 4.46 -2.61
CA VAL A 72 -6.85 3.25 -2.22
C VAL A 72 -6.96 2.27 -3.38
N ILE A 73 -5.85 1.75 -3.87
CA ILE A 73 -5.86 0.60 -4.80
C ILE A 73 -5.67 -0.68 -4.00
N MET A 74 -6.49 -1.69 -4.27
CA MET A 74 -6.42 -3.00 -3.62
C MET A 74 -5.86 -4.02 -4.61
N LEU A 75 -4.77 -4.68 -4.23
CA LEU A 75 -4.00 -5.60 -5.06
C LEU A 75 -4.61 -7.01 -5.14
N GLY A 76 -5.80 -7.23 -4.58
CA GLY A 76 -6.44 -8.54 -4.54
C GLY A 76 -6.25 -9.24 -3.20
N ASP A 77 -6.91 -10.39 -3.08
CA ASP A 77 -7.17 -11.09 -1.83
C ASP A 77 -7.88 -10.15 -0.83
N ASN A 78 -8.98 -9.59 -1.31
CA ASN A 78 -9.83 -8.67 -0.57
C ASN A 78 -10.62 -9.39 0.53
N MET A 79 -10.86 -10.70 0.39
CA MET A 79 -11.61 -11.52 1.35
C MET A 79 -11.00 -12.92 1.51
N TYR A 80 -10.65 -13.31 2.74
CA TYR A 80 -10.22 -14.66 3.09
C TYR A 80 -11.34 -15.46 3.76
N GLY A 81 -11.39 -16.77 3.50
CA GLY A 81 -12.33 -17.68 4.16
C GLY A 81 -13.78 -17.42 3.75
N SER A 82 -14.69 -17.33 4.74
CA SER A 82 -16.11 -17.05 4.48
C SER A 82 -16.31 -15.68 3.83
N GLN A 83 -17.25 -15.58 2.88
CA GLN A 83 -17.55 -14.36 2.12
C GLN A 83 -19.07 -14.12 2.05
N LYS A 84 -19.75 -14.30 3.19
CA LYS A 84 -21.17 -13.99 3.34
C LYS A 84 -21.37 -12.47 3.52
N PRO A 85 -22.58 -11.94 3.38
CA PRO A 85 -22.83 -10.50 3.58
C PRO A 85 -22.23 -9.93 4.89
N GLU A 86 -22.31 -10.67 5.99
CA GLU A 86 -21.76 -10.25 7.29
C GLU A 86 -20.23 -10.19 7.29
N ASP A 87 -19.58 -11.01 6.45
CA ASP A 87 -18.13 -10.98 6.28
C ASP A 87 -17.69 -9.68 5.61
N TYR A 88 -18.42 -9.13 4.64
CA TYR A 88 -18.07 -7.84 4.02
C TYR A 88 -18.15 -6.70 5.04
N VAL A 89 -19.15 -6.74 5.91
CA VAL A 89 -19.27 -5.80 7.02
C VAL A 89 -18.03 -5.89 7.92
N LYS A 90 -17.69 -7.09 8.39
CA LYS A 90 -16.57 -7.31 9.32
C LYS A 90 -15.20 -7.04 8.68
N LYS A 91 -14.98 -7.45 7.44
CA LYS A 91 -13.66 -7.51 6.80
C LYS A 91 -13.35 -6.30 5.94
N PHE A 92 -14.35 -5.46 5.64
CA PHE A 92 -14.14 -4.28 4.82
C PHE A 92 -14.86 -3.04 5.39
N GLU A 93 -16.19 -3.09 5.52
CA GLU A 93 -16.96 -1.87 5.83
C GLU A 93 -16.62 -1.31 7.21
N GLN A 94 -16.54 -2.16 8.24
CA GLN A 94 -16.20 -1.76 9.61
C GLN A 94 -14.77 -1.24 9.76
N PRO A 95 -13.70 -1.99 9.35
CA PRO A 95 -12.33 -1.51 9.55
C PRO A 95 -12.08 -0.19 8.81
N TYR A 96 -12.65 -0.01 7.61
CA TYR A 96 -12.42 1.17 6.77
C TYR A 96 -13.54 2.23 6.84
N ALA A 97 -14.52 2.09 7.74
CA ALA A 97 -15.66 3.00 7.86
C ALA A 97 -15.28 4.49 7.92
N PRO A 98 -14.24 4.92 8.67
CA PRO A 98 -13.87 6.34 8.69
C PRO A 98 -13.37 6.87 7.33
N LEU A 99 -12.65 6.04 6.56
CA LEU A 99 -12.15 6.41 5.23
C LEU A 99 -13.30 6.43 4.20
N LEU A 100 -14.19 5.44 4.27
CA LEU A 100 -15.40 5.40 3.44
C LEU A 100 -16.28 6.64 3.68
N ALA A 101 -16.49 7.02 4.95
CA ALA A 101 -17.22 8.23 5.33
C ALA A 101 -16.52 9.51 4.86
N ALA A 102 -15.19 9.51 4.77
CA ALA A 102 -14.41 10.62 4.21
C ALA A 102 -14.43 10.68 2.66
N GLY A 103 -15.12 9.76 1.99
CA GLY A 103 -15.24 9.70 0.53
C GLY A 103 -14.06 9.05 -0.18
N VAL A 104 -13.19 8.36 0.55
CA VAL A 104 -12.06 7.62 -0.04
C VAL A 104 -12.59 6.47 -0.89
N LYS A 105 -12.16 6.40 -2.15
CA LYS A 105 -12.53 5.30 -3.05
C LYS A 105 -11.54 4.15 -2.95
N PHE A 106 -12.06 2.94 -2.82
CA PHE A 106 -11.30 1.69 -2.89
C PHE A 106 -11.46 1.09 -4.28
N GLN A 107 -10.36 0.94 -5.03
CA GLN A 107 -10.32 0.42 -6.39
C GLN A 107 -9.63 -0.94 -6.40
N ALA A 108 -10.41 -2.02 -6.47
CA ALA A 108 -9.88 -3.36 -6.28
C ALA A 108 -9.48 -4.08 -7.57
N SER A 109 -8.49 -4.95 -7.45
CA SER A 109 -8.30 -6.12 -8.31
C SER A 109 -8.72 -7.37 -7.53
N LEU A 110 -8.87 -8.52 -8.21
CA LEU A 110 -9.13 -9.79 -7.52
C LEU A 110 -7.83 -10.59 -7.37
N GLY A 111 -7.70 -11.25 -6.23
CA GLY A 111 -6.68 -12.28 -5.97
C GLY A 111 -7.24 -13.69 -6.12
N ASN A 112 -6.46 -14.70 -5.74
CA ASN A 112 -6.88 -16.10 -5.85
C ASN A 112 -7.84 -16.54 -4.72
N HIS A 113 -7.94 -15.79 -3.63
CA HIS A 113 -8.95 -16.04 -2.58
C HIS A 113 -10.29 -15.37 -2.85
N ASP A 114 -10.34 -14.41 -3.77
CA ASP A 114 -11.55 -13.65 -4.05
C ASP A 114 -12.53 -14.43 -4.93
N ARG A 115 -13.82 -14.26 -4.64
CA ARG A 115 -14.86 -14.82 -5.49
C ARG A 115 -15.08 -13.93 -6.72
N PRO A 116 -15.34 -14.50 -7.91
CA PRO A 116 -15.57 -13.72 -9.13
C PRO A 116 -16.72 -12.71 -9.03
N ASP A 117 -17.74 -12.95 -8.18
CA ASP A 117 -18.87 -12.05 -8.01
C ASP A 117 -18.54 -10.75 -7.27
N GLN A 118 -17.36 -10.66 -6.62
CA GLN A 118 -16.88 -9.44 -5.97
C GLN A 118 -16.74 -8.24 -6.92
N VAL A 119 -16.60 -8.47 -8.24
CA VAL A 119 -16.60 -7.37 -9.23
C VAL A 119 -17.87 -6.51 -9.17
N ASN A 120 -18.96 -7.05 -8.62
CA ASN A 120 -20.24 -6.35 -8.45
C ASN A 120 -20.41 -5.69 -7.07
N TYR A 121 -19.48 -5.93 -6.13
CA TYR A 121 -19.52 -5.29 -4.82
C TYR A 121 -19.16 -3.81 -4.96
N LYS A 122 -20.19 -2.95 -4.88
CA LYS A 122 -20.08 -1.52 -5.21
C LYS A 122 -18.90 -0.80 -4.53
N PRO A 123 -18.61 -1.02 -3.23
CA PRO A 123 -17.50 -0.34 -2.56
C PRO A 123 -16.11 -0.61 -3.14
N TYR A 124 -15.92 -1.68 -3.94
CA TYR A 124 -14.66 -1.99 -4.62
C TYR A 124 -14.47 -1.25 -5.95
N ASN A 125 -15.49 -0.52 -6.42
CA ASN A 125 -15.43 0.33 -7.61
C ASN A 125 -15.00 -0.39 -8.92
N MET A 126 -15.13 -1.71 -8.99
CA MET A 126 -14.79 -2.53 -10.18
C MET A 126 -15.86 -2.50 -11.28
N ASN A 127 -17.08 -2.08 -10.95
CA ASN A 127 -18.20 -1.89 -11.89
C ASN A 127 -18.49 -3.12 -12.78
N GLY A 128 -18.43 -4.32 -12.19
CA GLY A 128 -18.71 -5.57 -12.90
C GLY A 128 -17.59 -6.05 -13.83
N GLN A 129 -16.44 -5.37 -13.86
CA GLN A 129 -15.32 -5.70 -14.73
C GLN A 129 -14.20 -6.39 -13.94
N ARG A 130 -13.69 -7.51 -14.45
CA ARG A 130 -12.57 -8.25 -13.85
C ARG A 130 -11.23 -7.53 -14.03
N TYR A 131 -11.06 -6.88 -15.18
CA TYR A 131 -9.94 -6.00 -15.48
C TYR A 131 -10.49 -4.71 -16.08
N TYR A 132 -9.92 -3.58 -15.70
CA TYR A 132 -10.46 -2.28 -16.06
C TYR A 132 -9.43 -1.18 -15.91
N THR A 133 -9.77 0.00 -16.43
CA THR A 133 -8.91 1.17 -16.37
C THR A 133 -9.68 2.44 -16.01
N TYR A 134 -9.00 3.36 -15.35
CA TYR A 134 -9.48 4.70 -15.04
C TYR A 134 -8.31 5.68 -14.99
N ALA A 135 -8.60 6.98 -15.07
CA ALA A 135 -7.59 8.02 -14.99
C ALA A 135 -7.86 8.97 -13.81
N ARG A 136 -6.79 9.44 -13.17
CA ARG A 136 -6.81 10.51 -12.16
C ARG A 136 -5.54 11.34 -12.28
N ASN A 137 -5.66 12.67 -12.35
CA ASN A 137 -4.53 13.61 -12.37
C ASN A 137 -3.40 13.20 -13.35
N ASN A 138 -3.75 12.91 -14.62
CA ASN A 138 -2.82 12.44 -15.66
C ASN A 138 -2.11 11.09 -15.38
N VAL A 139 -2.64 10.31 -14.44
CA VAL A 139 -2.20 8.94 -14.15
C VAL A 139 -3.30 7.97 -14.59
N ARG A 140 -2.94 7.06 -15.50
CA ARG A 140 -3.76 5.93 -15.92
C ARG A 140 -3.52 4.75 -14.99
N PHE A 141 -4.56 4.26 -14.35
CA PHE A 141 -4.53 3.04 -13.56
C PHE A 141 -5.11 1.88 -14.37
N LEU A 142 -4.47 0.72 -14.30
CA LEU A 142 -4.92 -0.52 -14.94
C LEU A 142 -4.99 -1.61 -13.86
N ALA A 143 -6.21 -2.03 -13.52
CA ALA A 143 -6.45 -3.16 -12.61
C ALA A 143 -6.53 -4.43 -13.44
N LEU A 144 -5.71 -5.43 -13.12
CA LEU A 144 -5.68 -6.69 -13.86
C LEU A 144 -6.16 -7.85 -12.98
N ASP A 145 -6.81 -8.82 -13.61
CA ASP A 145 -7.09 -10.12 -13.01
C ASP A 145 -5.96 -11.07 -13.39
N SER A 146 -4.98 -11.17 -12.49
CA SER A 146 -3.83 -12.08 -12.63
C SER A 146 -4.17 -13.55 -12.38
N THR A 147 -5.29 -13.85 -11.69
CA THR A 147 -5.73 -15.22 -11.40
C THR A 147 -6.25 -15.89 -12.68
N LEU A 148 -6.95 -15.13 -13.52
CA LEU A 148 -7.60 -15.62 -14.74
C LEU A 148 -7.14 -14.78 -15.95
N MET A 149 -5.83 -14.72 -16.16
CA MET A 149 -5.21 -14.04 -17.29
C MET A 149 -5.50 -14.80 -18.60
N ASP A 150 -6.07 -14.11 -19.60
CA ASP A 150 -6.38 -14.66 -20.92
C ASP A 150 -5.91 -13.74 -22.05
N GLN A 151 -5.94 -14.24 -23.29
CA GLN A 151 -5.48 -13.48 -24.47
C GLN A 151 -6.29 -12.20 -24.71
N ARG A 152 -7.56 -12.15 -24.27
CA ARG A 152 -8.40 -10.95 -24.39
C ARG A 152 -7.91 -9.87 -23.45
N GLN A 153 -7.60 -10.22 -22.21
CA GLN A 153 -7.02 -9.30 -21.24
C GLN A 153 -5.64 -8.81 -21.71
N ILE A 154 -4.78 -9.70 -22.22
CA ILE A 154 -3.46 -9.31 -22.76
C ILE A 154 -3.59 -8.31 -23.92
N GLY A 155 -4.43 -8.60 -24.91
CA GLY A 155 -4.67 -7.68 -26.03
C GLY A 155 -5.30 -6.35 -25.59
N TRP A 156 -6.17 -6.39 -24.57
CA TRP A 156 -6.76 -5.20 -23.97
C TRP A 156 -5.70 -4.34 -23.25
N ILE A 157 -4.77 -4.92 -22.51
CA ILE A 157 -3.67 -4.19 -21.85
C ILE A 157 -2.79 -3.52 -22.90
N ASP A 158 -2.35 -4.27 -23.92
CA ASP A 158 -1.49 -3.76 -24.99
C ASP A 158 -2.14 -2.56 -25.70
N THR A 159 -3.41 -2.69 -26.08
CA THR A 159 -4.19 -1.61 -26.69
C THR A 159 -4.31 -0.41 -25.74
N THR A 160 -4.66 -0.64 -24.47
CA THR A 160 -4.85 0.42 -23.48
C THR A 160 -3.55 1.21 -23.23
N LEU A 161 -2.41 0.52 -23.14
CA LEU A 161 -1.11 1.16 -22.94
C LEU A 161 -0.65 1.92 -24.19
N ARG A 162 -0.83 1.34 -25.38
CA ARG A 162 -0.47 1.95 -26.67
C ARG A 162 -1.25 3.24 -26.94
N ASP A 163 -2.54 3.25 -26.62
CA ASP A 163 -3.43 4.38 -26.92
C ASP A 163 -3.44 5.45 -25.80
N SER A 164 -2.97 5.14 -24.59
CA SER A 164 -2.96 6.08 -23.46
C SER A 164 -1.94 7.22 -23.64
N ARG A 165 -2.45 8.45 -23.60
CA ARG A 165 -1.68 9.70 -23.59
C ARG A 165 -1.41 10.25 -22.19
N ASP A 166 -1.84 9.54 -21.15
CA ASP A 166 -1.60 9.90 -19.76
C ASP A 166 -0.09 9.87 -19.47
N GLU A 167 0.39 10.79 -18.65
CA GLU A 167 1.82 10.95 -18.35
C GLU A 167 2.37 9.72 -17.62
N TRP A 168 1.61 9.22 -16.65
CA TRP A 168 1.95 8.05 -15.86
C TRP A 168 0.98 6.91 -16.14
N LYS A 169 1.49 5.67 -16.13
CA LYS A 169 0.70 4.44 -16.18
C LYS A 169 1.07 3.55 -15.00
N ILE A 170 0.08 3.11 -14.24
CA ILE A 170 0.24 2.22 -13.08
C ILE A 170 -0.63 0.99 -13.29
N CYS A 171 0.01 -0.15 -13.55
CA CYS A 171 -0.64 -1.46 -13.58
C CYS A 171 -0.59 -2.09 -12.18
N TYR A 172 -1.68 -2.69 -11.73
CA TYR A 172 -1.74 -3.37 -10.43
C TYR A 172 -2.59 -4.64 -10.48
N PHE A 173 -2.17 -5.65 -9.72
CA PHE A 173 -2.72 -7.00 -9.68
C PHE A 173 -2.11 -7.80 -8.52
N HIS A 174 -2.64 -9.00 -8.28
CA HIS A 174 -2.32 -9.84 -7.12
C HIS A 174 -0.99 -10.59 -7.22
N HIS A 175 -0.82 -11.44 -8.22
CA HIS A 175 0.36 -12.30 -8.30
C HIS A 175 1.60 -11.51 -8.74
N PRO A 176 2.74 -11.57 -8.04
CA PRO A 176 3.93 -10.82 -8.43
C PRO A 176 4.50 -11.31 -9.76
N LEU A 177 5.10 -10.40 -10.54
CA LEU A 177 5.77 -10.75 -11.82
C LEU A 177 7.10 -11.48 -11.60
N TYR A 178 7.75 -11.27 -10.46
CA TYR A 178 9.05 -11.80 -10.11
C TYR A 178 9.01 -12.35 -8.69
N SER A 179 9.71 -13.47 -8.44
CA SER A 179 9.82 -14.15 -7.15
C SER A 179 11.27 -14.42 -6.79
#